data_AF-A0A8J2PD48-F1
#
_entry.id   AF-A0A8J2PD48-F1
#
_cell.length_a   1.000
_cell.length_b   1.000
_cell.length_c   1.000
_cell.angle_alpha   90.00
_cell.angle_beta   90.00
_cell.angle_gamma   90.00
#
_symmetry.space_group_name_H-M   'P 1'
#
loop_
_entity.id
_entity.type
_entity.pdbx_description
1 polymer ?
#
loop_
_entity_poly.entity_id
_entity_poly.type
_entity_poly.pdbx_seq_one_letter_code
_entity_poly.pdbx_strand_id
1 'polypeptide(L)'
;TIHLGSPALDLLIYLFIAVDHEVRKKEWKNLVRTYYAQLEEVVIQKLGQKLKFSFEDLLNDFRTKIDTGFLFGMYSVFGFEALANIDENAMNSEGSAMDNLSSTIIASLDRTMEQR
;
A
#
# COMPACT_ATOMS: atom_id res chain seq x y z
N THR A 1 5.03 16.96 -5.47
CA THR A 1 3.81 16.42 -6.10
C THR A 1 3.69 14.95 -5.78
N ILE A 2 2.57 14.51 -5.21
CA ILE A 2 2.32 13.08 -4.93
C ILE A 2 2.02 12.42 -6.28
N HIS A 3 2.97 11.66 -6.83
CA HIS A 3 2.73 10.82 -8.00
C HIS A 3 2.25 9.45 -7.53
N LEU A 4 1.06 9.06 -8.00
CA LEU A 4 0.59 7.68 -7.93
C LEU A 4 1.52 6.82 -8.80
N GLY A 5 1.96 5.67 -8.28
CA GLY A 5 2.94 4.79 -8.93
C GLY A 5 4.41 5.18 -8.71
N SER A 6 4.75 5.79 -7.57
CA SER A 6 6.16 5.95 -7.20
C SER A 6 6.71 4.66 -6.57
N PRO A 7 7.99 4.30 -6.79
CA PRO A 7 8.59 3.12 -6.18
C PRO A 7 8.52 3.12 -4.64
N ALA A 8 8.49 4.30 -4.01
CA ALA A 8 8.31 4.42 -2.57
C ALA A 8 6.88 4.04 -2.13
N LEU A 9 5.86 4.44 -2.90
CA LEU A 9 4.47 4.09 -2.61
C LEU A 9 4.25 2.58 -2.78
N ASP A 10 4.80 1.97 -3.83
CA ASP A 10 4.73 0.52 -4.04
C ASP A 10 5.34 -0.25 -2.85
N LEU A 11 6.51 0.21 -2.37
CA LEU A 11 7.19 -0.37 -1.22
C LEU A 11 6.39 -0.21 0.08
N LEU A 12 5.75 0.95 0.29
CA LEU A 12 4.91 1.19 1.45
C LEU A 12 3.67 0.29 1.44
N ILE A 13 3.00 0.16 0.30
CA ILE A 13 1.85 -0.72 0.16
C ILE A 13 2.27 -2.16 0.50
N TYR A 14 3.37 -2.65 -0.10
CA TYR A 14 3.93 -3.96 0.23
C TYR A 14 4.20 -4.13 1.74
N LEU A 15 4.83 -3.14 2.37
CA LEU A 15 5.11 -3.15 3.81
C LEU A 15 3.86 -3.28 4.68
N PHE A 16 2.75 -2.67 4.29
CA PHE A 16 1.53 -2.69 5.08
C PHE A 16 0.62 -3.89 4.79
N ILE A 17 0.68 -4.46 3.58
CA ILE A 17 -0.17 -5.61 3.21
C ILE A 17 0.49 -6.97 3.45
N ALA A 18 1.81 -7.07 3.29
CA ALA A 18 2.51 -8.36 3.18
C ALA A 18 3.57 -8.60 4.25
N VAL A 19 3.99 -7.55 4.97
CA VAL A 19 5.06 -7.65 5.97
C VAL A 19 4.47 -7.62 7.37
N ASP A 20 4.90 -8.58 8.19
CA ASP A 20 4.55 -8.64 9.61
C ASP A 20 4.89 -7.33 10.33
N HIS A 21 4.07 -6.96 11.31
CA HIS A 21 4.22 -5.71 12.04
C HIS A 21 5.59 -5.58 12.74
N GLU A 22 6.05 -6.63 13.41
CA GLU A 22 7.32 -6.61 14.15
C GLU A 22 8.51 -6.53 13.19
N VAL A 23 8.42 -7.25 12.06
CA VAL A 23 9.42 -7.17 11.00
C VAL A 23 9.47 -5.78 10.38
N ARG A 24 8.32 -5.19 10.03
CA ARG A 24 8.25 -3.82 9.47
C ARG A 24 8.84 -2.81 10.45
N LYS A 25 8.47 -2.87 11.73
CA LYS A 25 8.94 -1.93 12.76
C LYS A 25 10.46 -1.95 12.89
N LYS A 26 11.07 -3.15 12.83
CA LYS A 26 12.51 -3.33 13.03
C LYS A 26 13.33 -3.13 11.75
N GLU A 27 12.85 -3.63 10.62
CA GLU A 27 13.66 -3.83 9.41
C GLU A 27 13.31 -2.89 8.25
N TRP A 28 12.35 -1.97 8.37
CA TRP A 28 11.92 -1.11 7.25
C TRP A 28 13.08 -0.36 6.57
N LYS A 29 14.09 0.10 7.34
CA LYS A 29 15.26 0.79 6.78
C LYS A 29 16.11 -0.12 5.90
N ASN A 30 16.30 -1.37 6.35
CA ASN A 30 17.03 -2.38 5.60
C ASN A 30 16.25 -2.75 4.34
N LEU A 31 14.92 -2.86 4.44
CA LEU A 31 14.06 -3.11 3.30
C LEU A 31 14.17 -2.01 2.23
N VAL A 32 14.07 -0.73 2.61
CA VAL A 32 14.20 0.40 1.68
C VAL A 32 15.57 0.41 0.98
N ARG A 33 16.64 0.10 1.74
CA ARG A 33 17.99 -0.01 1.18
C ARG A 33 18.12 -1.15 0.18
N THR A 34 17.66 -2.34 0.56
CA THR A 34 17.69 -3.52 -0.33
C THR A 34 16.85 -3.29 -1.58
N TYR A 35 15.67 -2.70 -1.42
CA TYR A 35 14.78 -2.38 -2.53
C TYR A 35 15.45 -1.44 -3.53
N TYR A 36 16.06 -0.34 -3.07
CA TYR A 36 16.77 0.59 -3.96
C TYR A 36 17.92 -0.10 -4.70
N ALA A 37 18.76 -0.87 -3.99
CA ALA A 37 19.89 -1.56 -4.60
C ALA A 37 19.45 -2.55 -5.69
N GLN A 38 18.39 -3.33 -5.42
CA GLN A 38 17.84 -4.28 -6.39
C GLN A 38 17.16 -3.58 -7.56
N LEU A 39 16.43 -2.49 -7.31
CA LEU A 39 15.81 -1.70 -8.36
C LEU A 39 16.87 -1.07 -9.29
N GLU A 40 17.93 -0.52 -8.72
CA GLU A 40 19.05 0.04 -9.48
C GLU A 40 19.73 -1.03 -10.35
N GLU A 41 20.01 -2.21 -9.77
CA GLU A 41 20.58 -3.35 -10.47
C GLU A 41 19.71 -3.77 -11.67
N VAL A 42 18.40 -3.94 -11.47
CA VAL A 42 17.48 -4.34 -12.53
C VAL A 42 17.40 -3.29 -13.64
N VAL A 43 17.31 -2.01 -13.29
CA VAL A 43 17.23 -0.93 -14.29
C VAL A 43 18.52 -0.84 -15.12
N ILE A 44 19.68 -1.05 -14.50
CA ILE A 44 20.96 -1.09 -15.21
C ILE A 44 21.04 -2.31 -16.11
N GLN A 45 20.83 -3.51 -15.56
CA GLN A 45 21.11 -4.76 -16.28
C GLN A 45 20.05 -5.09 -17.34
N LYS A 46 18.77 -4.79 -17.08
CA LYS A 46 17.65 -5.17 -17.96
C LYS A 46 17.26 -4.07 -18.92
N LEU A 47 17.38 -2.81 -18.50
CA LEU A 47 16.92 -1.67 -19.29
C LEU A 47 18.08 -0.85 -19.87
N GLY A 48 19.32 -1.10 -19.44
CA GLY A 48 20.49 -0.32 -19.88
C GLY A 48 20.43 1.15 -19.45
N GLN A 49 19.66 1.46 -18.41
CA GLN A 49 19.44 2.82 -17.92
C GLN A 49 19.95 2.97 -16.49
N LYS A 50 20.07 4.22 -16.03
CA LYS A 50 20.30 4.54 -14.63
C LYS A 50 19.00 5.06 -14.01
N LEU A 51 18.84 4.86 -12.72
CA LEU A 51 17.78 5.53 -11.98
C LEU A 51 17.93 7.04 -12.10
N LYS A 52 16.79 7.72 -12.27
CA LYS A 52 16.71 9.18 -12.37
C LYS A 52 16.55 9.86 -11.00
N PHE A 53 16.61 9.08 -9.93
CA PHE A 53 16.48 9.52 -8.55
C PHE A 53 17.50 8.79 -7.69
N SER A 54 17.95 9.44 -6.62
CA SER A 54 18.90 8.88 -5.66
C SER A 54 18.21 8.06 -4.57
N PHE A 55 19.00 7.32 -3.78
CA PHE A 55 18.49 6.65 -2.59
C PHE A 55 17.82 7.62 -1.61
N GLU A 56 18.38 8.83 -1.46
CA GLU A 56 17.82 9.83 -0.55
C GLU A 56 16.48 10.38 -1.07
N ASP A 57 16.33 10.52 -2.39
CA ASP A 57 15.04 10.88 -3.00
C ASP A 57 13.98 9.82 -2.72
N LEU A 58 14.32 8.53 -2.88
CA LEU A 58 13.41 7.42 -2.54
C LEU A 58 13.03 7.45 -1.04
N LEU A 59 14.01 7.64 -0.16
CA LEU A 59 13.80 7.63 1.28
C LEU A 59 12.94 8.81 1.74
N ASN A 60 13.14 9.99 1.15
CA ASN A 60 12.29 11.15 1.41
C ASN A 60 10.88 10.93 0.87
N ASP A 61 10.73 10.34 -0.32
CA ASP A 61 9.42 10.00 -0.86
C ASP A 61 8.68 8.98 0.02
N PHE A 62 9.40 7.97 0.52
CA PHE A 62 8.88 6.98 1.45
C PHE A 62 8.36 7.63 2.75
N ARG A 63 9.13 8.53 3.34
CA ARG A 63 8.74 9.22 4.59
C ARG A 63 7.52 10.11 4.39
N THR A 64 7.47 10.85 3.28
CA THR A 64 6.36 11.77 2.99
C THR A 64 5.07 11.08 2.63
N LYS A 65 5.13 9.81 2.19
CA LYS A 65 3.96 9.03 1.75
C LYS A 65 3.50 7.96 2.74
N ILE A 66 4.09 7.86 3.93
CA ILE A 66 3.81 6.75 4.85
C ILE A 66 2.32 6.60 5.17
N ASP A 67 1.63 7.72 5.41
CA ASP A 67 0.19 7.74 5.70
C ASP A 67 -0.64 7.30 4.48
N THR A 68 -0.25 7.73 3.28
CA THR A 68 -0.87 7.30 2.03
C THR A 68 -0.70 5.79 1.82
N GLY A 69 0.52 5.28 2.00
CA GLY A 69 0.80 3.86 1.87
C GLY A 69 0.02 3.00 2.88
N PHE A 70 -0.12 3.48 4.12
CA PHE A 70 -0.97 2.85 5.12
C PHE A 70 -2.43 2.80 4.67
N LEU A 71 -3.01 3.92 4.22
CA LEU A 71 -4.39 3.97 3.73
C LEU A 71 -4.62 3.00 2.55
N PHE A 72 -3.71 2.98 1.57
CA PHE A 72 -3.80 2.03 0.45
C PHE A 72 -3.68 0.58 0.91
N GLY A 73 -2.81 0.28 1.87
CA GLY A 73 -2.71 -1.06 2.45
C GLY A 73 -4.01 -1.49 3.13
N MET A 74 -4.62 -0.59 3.91
CA MET A 74 -5.92 -0.81 4.55
C MET A 74 -7.02 -1.04 3.52
N TYR A 75 -7.14 -0.19 2.49
CA TYR A 75 -8.12 -0.41 1.41
C TYR A 75 -7.86 -1.67 0.62
N SER A 76 -6.61 -2.12 0.50
CA SER A 76 -6.32 -3.39 -0.18
C SER A 76 -6.80 -4.57 0.66
N VAL A 77 -6.56 -4.57 1.97
CA VAL A 77 -7.00 -5.68 2.85
C VAL A 77 -8.53 -5.70 3.00
N PHE A 78 -9.14 -4.54 3.26
CA PHE A 78 -10.57 -4.45 3.58
C PHE A 78 -11.45 -4.16 2.36
N GLY A 79 -10.94 -3.45 1.37
CA GLY A 79 -11.70 -3.04 0.19
C GLY A 79 -11.96 -4.19 -0.77
N PHE A 80 -11.08 -5.18 -0.90
CA PHE A 80 -11.39 -6.37 -1.70
C PHE A 80 -12.47 -7.24 -1.05
N GLU A 81 -12.44 -7.42 0.27
CA GLU A 81 -13.50 -8.13 0.99
C GLU A 81 -14.83 -7.37 0.89
N ALA A 82 -14.79 -6.05 1.02
CA ALA A 82 -15.99 -5.24 0.92
C ALA A 82 -16.56 -5.23 -0.51
N LEU A 83 -15.72 -5.04 -1.54
CA LEU A 83 -16.13 -5.10 -2.96
C LEU A 83 -16.72 -6.46 -3.35
N ALA A 84 -16.13 -7.56 -2.86
CA ALA A 84 -16.64 -8.90 -3.12
C ALA A 84 -18.03 -9.16 -2.50
N ASN A 85 -18.40 -8.38 -1.49
CA ASN A 85 -19.68 -8.46 -0.80
C ASN A 85 -20.68 -7.38 -1.24
N ILE A 86 -20.33 -6.50 -2.18
CA ILE A 86 -21.29 -5.56 -2.79
C ILE A 86 -22.18 -6.34 -3.75
N ASP A 87 -23.47 -6.40 -3.44
CA ASP A 87 -24.49 -6.88 -4.36
C ASP A 87 -24.49 -5.97 -5.61
N GLU A 88 -24.30 -6.58 -6.79
CA GLU A 88 -24.29 -5.90 -8.09
C GLU A 88 -25.57 -5.08 -8.30
N ASN A 89 -26.69 -5.47 -7.67
CA ASN A 89 -27.95 -4.73 -7.72
C ASN A 89 -27.93 -3.42 -6.91
N ALA A 90 -27.06 -3.29 -5.90
CA ALA A 90 -26.96 -2.09 -5.07
C ALA A 90 -26.22 -0.94 -5.78
N MET A 91 -25.30 -1.25 -6.71
CA MET A 91 -24.55 -0.26 -7.50
C MET A 91 -25.42 0.58 -8.44
N ASN A 92 -26.62 0.11 -8.80
CA ASN A 92 -27.57 0.83 -9.65
C ASN A 92 -28.43 1.85 -8.89
N SER A 93 -28.22 2.00 -7.58
CA SER A 93 -28.94 2.98 -6.76
C SER A 93 -27.96 4.05 -6.27
N GLU A 94 -28.22 5.31 -6.63
CA GLU A 94 -27.30 6.46 -6.44
C GLU A 94 -26.91 6.78 -4.98
N GLY A 95 -27.41 6.04 -3.99
CA GLY A 95 -27.15 6.30 -2.56
C GLY A 95 -26.74 5.12 -1.69
N SER A 96 -26.82 3.85 -2.14
CA SER A 96 -26.61 2.71 -1.23
C SER A 96 -25.20 2.10 -1.28
N ALA A 97 -24.47 2.27 -2.38
CA ALA A 97 -23.18 1.60 -2.57
C ALA A 97 -22.08 2.11 -1.61
N MET A 98 -22.00 3.43 -1.37
CA MET A 98 -21.00 4.00 -0.45
C MET A 98 -21.33 3.76 1.03
N ASP A 99 -22.61 3.72 1.41
CA ASP A 99 -23.03 3.42 2.78
C ASP A 99 -22.79 1.94 3.12
N ASN A 100 -23.03 1.04 2.16
CA ASN A 100 -22.72 -0.39 2.29
C ASN A 100 -21.20 -0.66 2.35
N LEU A 101 -20.41 0.06 1.55
CA LEU A 101 -18.94 -0.06 1.58
C LEU A 101 -18.36 0.41 2.93
N SER A 102 -18.85 1.54 3.45
CA SER A 102 -18.37 2.10 4.71
C SER A 102 -18.70 1.19 5.90
N SER A 103 -19.92 0.67 5.96
CA SER A 103 -20.33 -0.26 7.03
C SER A 103 -19.57 -1.60 6.96
N THR A 104 -19.29 -2.11 5.77
CA THR A 104 -18.51 -3.35 5.60
C THR A 104 -17.05 -3.19 6.02
N ILE A 105 -16.41 -2.06 5.68
CA ILE A 105 -15.05 -1.75 6.13
C ILE A 105 -14.99 -1.68 7.67
N ILE A 106 -15.96 -1.01 8.30
CA ILE A 106 -16.06 -0.92 9.77
C ILE A 106 -16.18 -2.32 10.40
N ALA A 107 -17.06 -3.18 9.86
CA ALA A 107 -17.25 -4.53 10.37
C ALA A 107 -16.01 -5.44 10.21
N SER A 108 -15.24 -5.30 9.12
CA SER A 108 -13.98 -6.04 8.97
C SER A 108 -12.86 -5.51 9.89
N LEU A 109 -12.85 -4.22 10.21
CA LEU A 109 -11.90 -3.64 11.17
C LEU A 109 -12.12 -4.20 12.58
N ASP A 110 -13.38 -4.22 13.05
CA ASP A 110 -13.72 -4.73 14.39
C ASP A 110 -13.30 -6.20 14.55
N ARG A 111 -13.60 -7.05 13.57
CA ARG A 111 -13.21 -8.48 13.58
C ARG A 111 -11.69 -8.68 13.65
N THR A 112 -10.92 -7.79 13.03
CA THR A 112 -9.45 -7.89 13.00
C THR A 112 -8.84 -7.42 14.32
N MET A 113 -9.50 -6.48 15.03
CA MET A 113 -9.06 -6.03 16.36
C MET A 113 -9.36 -7.06 17.45
N GLU A 114 -10.43 -7.86 17.33
CA GLU A 114 -10.76 -8.92 18.29
C GLU A 114 -9.83 -10.15 18.23
N GLN A 115 -9.14 -10.36 17.10
CA GLN A 115 -8.23 -11.49 16.89
C GLN A 115 -6.77 -11.21 17.31
N ARG A 116 -6.49 -10.03 17.87
CA ARG A 116 -5.18 -9.63 18.41
C ARG A 116 -5.19 -9.54 19.93
#